data_AF-A0A3Q4B8M3-F1
#
_entry.id   AF-A0A3Q4B8M3-F1
#
_cell.length_a   1.000
_cell.length_b   1.000
_cell.length_c   1.000
_cell.angle_alpha   90.00
_cell.angle_beta   90.00
_cell.angle_gamma   90.00
#
_symmetry.space_group_name_H-M   'P 1'
#
loop_
_entity.id
_entity.type
_entity.pdbx_description
1 polymer ?
#
loop_
_entity_poly.entity_id
_entity_poly.type
_entity_poly.pdbx_seq_one_letter_code
_entity_poly.pdbx_strand_id
1 'polypeptide(L)'
;MNSLFLVALYGALCYATANSNKDKIETLMDNVVVLRVPHGVGTQMYIPLTCGEAYQHQSVFWKKDGMELKPALQGNQVKVLVEEMDGGNYTCHLSTDGQYLNHTVILVQLDPDNRTVILKEKSPEEGHIHCSAHNYTGSFHCSWTRTSFRSNAAVLLVKAERNWEKIPCELDADGSGVHCQDDNCPYKEEQHRIILTVYIHSYSRLEAYTKAFFLREIVRPGELSNLHSSDGKVFSWSYPDSWEKPCTFFGLHFQVKVVHHGFTCDSREHRLVITNFEVKIKTKKYVFCARAQDKYTSGPFGPWSSCM
;
A
#
# COMPACT_ATOMS: atom_id res chain seq x y z
N MET A 1 -22.22 -20.22 -51.45
CA MET A 1 -22.51 -19.36 -50.28
C MET A 1 -21.64 -19.64 -49.05
N ASN A 2 -21.11 -20.86 -48.83
CA ASN A 2 -20.26 -21.15 -47.65
C ASN A 2 -18.82 -20.61 -47.71
N SER A 3 -18.24 -20.41 -48.89
CA SER A 3 -16.83 -19.97 -49.01
C SER A 3 -16.65 -18.48 -48.69
N LEU A 4 -17.64 -17.65 -49.00
CA LEU A 4 -17.63 -16.20 -48.70
C LEU A 4 -17.76 -15.92 -47.19
N PHE A 5 -18.51 -16.75 -46.45
CA PHE A 5 -18.63 -16.65 -44.99
C PHE A 5 -17.33 -17.00 -44.27
N LEU A 6 -16.59 -18.00 -44.75
CA LEU A 6 -15.29 -18.37 -44.18
C LEU A 6 -14.23 -17.28 -44.39
N VAL A 7 -14.20 -16.64 -45.56
CA VAL A 7 -13.27 -15.52 -45.83
C VAL A 7 -13.63 -14.28 -44.99
N ALA A 8 -14.92 -14.00 -44.78
CA ALA A 8 -15.36 -12.92 -43.91
C ALA A 8 -15.02 -13.18 -42.43
N LEU A 9 -15.14 -14.43 -41.96
CA LEU A 9 -14.74 -14.83 -40.60
C LEU A 9 -13.23 -14.74 -40.40
N TYR A 10 -12.42 -15.15 -41.39
CA TYR A 10 -10.96 -14.98 -41.34
C TYR A 10 -10.55 -13.50 -41.40
N GLY A 11 -11.25 -12.67 -42.18
CA GLY A 11 -11.06 -11.22 -42.18
C GLY A 11 -11.37 -10.56 -40.84
N ALA A 12 -12.44 -11.00 -40.17
CA ALA A 12 -12.83 -10.51 -38.83
C ALA A 12 -11.87 -10.99 -37.72
N LEU A 13 -11.37 -12.23 -37.81
CA LEU A 13 -10.35 -12.76 -36.89
C LEU A 13 -9.00 -12.04 -37.07
N CYS A 14 -8.63 -11.65 -38.28
CA CYS A 14 -7.45 -10.82 -38.53
C CYS A 14 -7.62 -9.35 -38.08
N TYR A 15 -8.85 -8.83 -38.03
CA TYR A 15 -9.12 -7.50 -37.48
C TYR A 15 -9.13 -7.49 -35.94
N ALA A 16 -9.50 -8.61 -35.29
CA ALA A 16 -9.46 -8.73 -33.84
C ALA A 16 -8.04 -8.80 -33.26
N THR A 17 -7.05 -9.29 -34.01
CA THR A 17 -5.65 -9.39 -33.55
C THR A 17 -4.90 -8.05 -33.61
N ALA A 18 -5.37 -7.09 -34.39
CA ALA A 18 -4.79 -5.74 -34.46
C ALA A 18 -5.09 -4.86 -33.23
N ASN A 19 -6.00 -5.27 -32.34
CA ASN A 19 -6.40 -4.50 -31.17
C ASN A 19 -5.63 -4.86 -29.88
N SER A 20 -4.69 -5.81 -29.95
CA SER A 20 -3.94 -6.36 -28.79
C SER A 20 -2.96 -5.38 -28.11
N ASN A 21 -2.65 -4.24 -28.73
CA ASN A 21 -1.74 -3.24 -28.14
C ASN A 21 -2.42 -2.26 -27.19
N LYS A 22 -3.75 -2.05 -27.30
CA LYS A 22 -4.47 -1.16 -26.39
C LYS A 22 -4.55 -1.72 -24.96
N ASP A 23 -4.61 -3.04 -24.82
CA ASP A 23 -4.72 -3.69 -23.51
C ASP A 23 -3.41 -3.59 -22.68
N LYS A 24 -2.29 -3.23 -23.31
CA LYS A 24 -0.97 -3.14 -22.65
C LYS A 24 -0.61 -1.73 -22.19
N ILE A 25 -1.35 -0.70 -22.61
CA ILE A 25 -1.02 0.69 -22.34
C ILE A 25 -2.20 1.32 -21.59
N GLU A 26 -1.96 1.75 -20.37
CA GLU A 26 -2.98 2.32 -19.49
C GLU A 26 -2.52 3.69 -18.96
N THR A 27 -3.43 4.66 -18.88
CA THR A 27 -3.15 5.93 -18.20
C THR A 27 -3.49 5.77 -16.72
N LEU A 28 -2.50 5.84 -15.85
CA LEU A 28 -2.68 5.64 -14.40
C LEU A 28 -3.13 6.94 -13.71
N MET A 29 -2.56 8.06 -14.13
CA MET A 29 -2.89 9.42 -13.71
C MET A 29 -2.42 10.41 -14.79
N ASP A 30 -2.71 11.69 -14.62
CA ASP A 30 -2.29 12.75 -15.53
C ASP A 30 -0.79 12.66 -15.83
N ASN A 31 -0.47 12.67 -17.13
CA ASN A 31 0.89 12.56 -17.65
C ASN A 31 1.65 11.27 -17.28
N VAL A 32 1.01 10.24 -16.71
CA VAL A 32 1.67 8.96 -16.38
C VAL A 32 0.98 7.79 -17.09
N VAL A 33 1.75 7.15 -17.97
CA VAL A 33 1.35 5.97 -18.73
C VAL A 33 2.07 4.74 -18.20
N VAL A 34 1.33 3.65 -18.02
CA VAL A 34 1.84 2.34 -17.63
C VAL A 34 1.84 1.42 -18.85
N LEU A 35 3.02 0.91 -19.17
CA LEU A 35 3.24 -0.13 -20.16
C LEU A 35 3.37 -1.48 -19.46
N ARG A 36 2.41 -2.38 -19.70
CA ARG A 36 2.42 -3.76 -19.20
C ARG A 36 3.24 -4.66 -20.13
N VAL A 37 4.25 -5.33 -19.59
CA VAL A 37 5.14 -6.22 -20.36
C VAL A 37 5.25 -7.61 -19.72
N PRO A 38 5.24 -8.69 -20.52
CA PRO A 38 5.48 -10.05 -20.00
C PRO A 38 6.87 -10.22 -19.40
N HIS A 39 6.96 -11.04 -18.36
CA HIS A 39 8.24 -11.40 -17.75
C HIS A 39 9.06 -12.33 -18.65
N GLY A 40 10.38 -12.11 -18.71
CA GLY A 40 11.33 -13.03 -19.37
C GLY A 40 11.33 -13.00 -20.90
N VAL A 41 10.60 -12.07 -21.50
CA VAL A 41 10.59 -11.86 -22.96
C VAL A 41 11.10 -10.45 -23.24
N GLY A 42 12.10 -10.33 -24.11
CA GLY A 42 12.55 -9.02 -24.61
C GLY A 42 11.38 -8.35 -25.34
N THR A 43 10.95 -7.19 -24.86
CA THR A 43 9.78 -6.48 -25.41
C THR A 43 10.20 -5.18 -26.05
N GLN A 44 9.60 -4.88 -27.20
CA GLN A 44 9.82 -3.65 -27.94
C GLN A 44 8.44 -3.13 -28.34
N MET A 45 8.05 -1.97 -27.81
CA MET A 45 6.70 -1.42 -27.97
C MET A 45 6.78 0.04 -28.40
N TYR A 46 6.04 0.41 -29.44
CA TYR A 46 5.90 1.82 -29.85
C TYR A 46 4.75 2.47 -29.09
N ILE A 47 5.06 3.48 -28.27
CA ILE A 47 4.09 4.22 -27.47
C ILE A 47 3.81 5.57 -28.15
N PRO A 48 2.55 5.88 -28.49
CA PRO A 48 2.20 7.19 -29.01
C PRO A 48 2.25 8.24 -27.89
N LEU A 49 2.91 9.37 -28.14
CA LEU A 49 2.96 10.51 -27.24
C LEU A 49 2.33 11.74 -27.91
N THR A 50 1.73 12.60 -27.10
CA THR A 50 1.23 13.91 -27.54
C THR A 50 1.69 15.01 -26.59
N CYS A 51 2.14 16.14 -27.14
CA CYS A 51 2.55 17.29 -26.31
C CYS A 51 1.34 18.03 -25.74
N GLY A 52 0.22 18.02 -26.47
CA GLY A 52 -1.07 18.55 -26.04
C GLY A 52 -1.85 19.16 -27.21
N GLU A 53 -3.15 19.40 -27.02
CA GLU A 53 -4.01 19.95 -28.07
C GLU A 53 -3.60 21.38 -28.47
N ALA A 54 -3.08 22.17 -27.53
CA ALA A 54 -2.62 23.54 -27.78
C ALA A 54 -1.47 23.66 -28.80
N TYR A 55 -0.75 22.57 -29.09
CA TYR A 55 0.45 22.56 -29.93
C TYR A 55 0.27 21.81 -31.25
N GLN A 56 -0.97 21.53 -31.68
CA GLN A 56 -1.27 20.67 -32.82
C GLN A 56 -0.66 21.12 -34.16
N HIS A 57 -0.33 22.40 -34.30
CA HIS A 57 0.31 22.98 -35.48
C HIS A 57 1.74 23.48 -35.24
N GLN A 58 2.34 23.14 -34.09
CA GLN A 58 3.69 23.57 -33.74
C GLN A 58 4.70 22.42 -33.88
N SER A 59 5.90 22.75 -34.34
CA SER A 59 7.04 21.84 -34.36
C SER A 59 7.68 21.80 -32.98
N VAL A 60 7.23 20.87 -32.13
CA VAL A 60 7.82 20.63 -30.81
C VAL A 60 8.92 19.57 -30.88
N PHE A 61 9.87 19.62 -29.96
CA PHE A 61 11.03 18.75 -29.86
C PHE A 61 10.94 17.89 -28.61
N TRP A 62 11.26 16.60 -28.73
CA TRP A 62 11.14 15.65 -27.62
C TRP A 62 12.49 15.26 -27.00
N LYS A 63 12.50 15.18 -25.68
CA LYS A 63 13.63 14.71 -24.87
C LYS A 63 13.18 13.57 -23.95
N LYS A 64 14.04 12.57 -23.74
CA LYS A 64 13.87 11.52 -22.73
C LYS A 64 14.84 11.77 -21.59
N ASP A 65 14.33 11.92 -20.37
CA ASP A 65 15.12 12.15 -19.16
C ASP A 65 16.11 13.33 -19.30
N GLY A 66 15.67 14.37 -20.00
CA GLY A 66 16.46 15.57 -20.28
C GLY A 66 17.44 15.45 -21.47
N MET A 67 17.60 14.25 -22.04
CA MET A 67 18.49 13.99 -23.18
C MET A 67 17.74 14.01 -24.51
N GLU A 68 18.39 14.48 -25.57
CA GLU A 68 17.84 14.44 -26.91
C GLU A 68 17.73 12.99 -27.41
N LEU A 69 16.60 12.69 -28.05
CA LEU A 69 16.37 11.40 -28.70
C LEU A 69 17.20 11.26 -29.97
N LYS A 70 17.63 10.03 -30.28
CA LYS A 70 18.35 9.69 -31.50
C LYS A 70 17.63 8.56 -32.25
N PRO A 71 17.06 8.83 -33.45
CA PRO A 71 16.98 10.11 -34.13
C PRO A 71 16.08 11.12 -33.39
N ALA A 72 16.30 12.42 -33.63
CA ALA A 72 15.49 13.46 -33.03
C ALA A 72 14.02 13.32 -33.49
N LEU A 73 13.09 13.39 -32.54
CA LEU A 73 11.66 13.35 -32.82
C LEU A 73 11.07 14.75 -32.76
N GLN A 74 10.31 15.11 -33.78
CA GLN A 74 9.66 16.42 -33.93
C GLN A 74 8.17 16.27 -34.23
N GLY A 75 7.38 17.23 -33.75
CA GLY A 75 5.94 17.32 -33.97
C GLY A 75 5.12 17.00 -32.72
N ASN A 76 3.86 17.46 -32.72
CA ASN A 76 2.97 17.31 -31.57
C ASN A 76 2.71 15.85 -31.20
N GLN A 77 2.59 14.97 -32.21
CA GLN A 77 2.34 13.55 -32.03
C GLN A 77 3.54 12.75 -32.55
N VAL A 78 4.15 11.96 -31.67
CA VAL A 78 5.30 11.11 -32.01
C VAL A 78 5.08 9.70 -31.49
N LYS A 79 5.89 8.75 -31.94
CA LYS A 79 5.94 7.39 -31.38
C LYS A 79 7.34 7.15 -30.86
N VAL A 80 7.44 6.71 -29.62
CA VAL A 80 8.73 6.34 -28.99
C VAL A 80 8.80 4.84 -28.82
N LEU A 81 9.97 4.26 -29.08
CA LEU A 81 10.23 2.86 -28.80
C LEU A 81 10.60 2.73 -27.32
N VAL A 82 9.89 1.86 -26.60
CA VAL A 82 10.23 1.45 -25.24
C VAL A 82 10.69 0.00 -25.31
N GLU A 83 11.91 -0.24 -24.87
CA GLU A 83 12.53 -1.56 -24.85
C GLU A 83 12.56 -2.08 -23.42
N GLU A 84 11.97 -3.25 -23.19
CA GLU A 84 11.92 -3.91 -21.89
C GLU A 84 11.45 -2.96 -20.77
N MET A 85 12.33 -2.66 -19.81
CA MET A 85 12.06 -1.77 -18.68
C MET A 85 12.50 -0.33 -18.95
N ASP A 86 12.94 0.03 -20.14
CA ASP A 86 13.52 1.35 -20.48
C ASP A 86 12.45 2.41 -20.80
N GLY A 87 11.53 2.60 -19.85
CA GLY A 87 10.64 3.77 -19.82
C GLY A 87 11.40 5.06 -19.49
N GLY A 88 10.68 6.10 -19.05
CA GLY A 88 11.31 7.37 -18.67
C GLY A 88 10.38 8.57 -18.79
N ASN A 89 10.91 9.75 -18.50
CA ASN A 89 10.20 11.02 -18.61
C ASN A 89 10.41 11.64 -19.99
N TYR A 90 9.35 11.65 -20.81
CA TYR A 90 9.36 12.25 -22.14
C TYR A 90 8.79 13.65 -22.06
N THR A 91 9.64 14.64 -22.34
CA THR A 91 9.27 16.06 -22.26
C THR A 91 9.27 16.66 -23.66
N CYS A 92 8.28 17.52 -23.95
CA CYS A 92 8.22 18.26 -25.20
C CYS A 92 8.56 19.75 -24.98
N HIS A 93 9.26 20.34 -25.95
CA HIS A 93 9.83 21.69 -25.88
C HIS A 93 9.59 22.45 -27.20
N LEU A 94 9.58 23.79 -27.16
CA LEU A 94 9.41 24.62 -28.37
C LEU A 94 10.58 24.53 -29.36
N SER A 95 11.79 24.29 -28.86
CA SER A 95 13.02 24.10 -29.63
C SER A 95 13.96 23.14 -28.88
N THR A 96 15.08 22.76 -29.49
CA THR A 96 16.09 21.89 -28.86
C THR A 96 16.55 22.41 -27.50
N ASP A 97 16.76 23.71 -27.37
CA ASP A 97 17.12 24.40 -26.12
C ASP A 97 15.99 25.28 -25.57
N GLY A 98 14.77 25.01 -26.03
CA GLY A 98 13.59 25.83 -25.79
C GLY A 98 12.92 25.57 -24.46
N GLN A 99 11.83 26.30 -24.26
CA GLN A 99 11.00 26.17 -23.06
C GLN A 99 10.28 24.81 -23.02
N TYR A 100 10.23 24.23 -21.82
CA TYR A 100 9.39 23.09 -21.47
C TYR A 100 7.90 23.41 -21.67
N LEU A 101 7.18 22.52 -22.35
CA LEU A 101 5.74 22.66 -22.63
C LEU A 101 4.89 21.68 -21.83
N ASN A 102 5.21 20.39 -21.93
CA ASN A 102 4.48 19.31 -21.27
C ASN A 102 5.35 18.05 -21.16
N HIS A 103 4.84 17.01 -20.51
CA HIS A 103 5.51 15.73 -20.39
C HIS A 103 4.56 14.54 -20.38
N THR A 104 5.14 13.36 -20.57
CA THR A 104 4.53 12.08 -20.28
C THR A 104 5.60 11.17 -19.70
N VAL A 105 5.38 10.68 -18.48
CA VAL A 105 6.20 9.64 -17.87
C VAL A 105 5.67 8.29 -18.30
N ILE A 106 6.53 7.47 -18.90
CA ILE A 106 6.22 6.07 -19.19
C ILE A 106 6.87 5.22 -18.12
N LEU A 107 6.04 4.53 -17.35
CA LEU A 107 6.47 3.51 -16.41
C LEU A 107 6.15 2.12 -16.96
N VAL A 108 6.98 1.14 -16.61
CA VAL A 108 6.86 -0.23 -17.08
C VAL A 108 6.51 -1.13 -15.90
N GLN A 109 5.43 -1.89 -16.04
CA GLN A 109 4.98 -2.88 -15.06
C GLN A 109 5.05 -4.28 -15.67
N LEU A 110 5.50 -5.25 -14.89
CA LEU A 110 5.46 -6.66 -15.31
C LEU A 110 4.02 -7.18 -15.25
N ASP A 111 3.62 -7.98 -16.25
CA ASP A 111 2.32 -8.62 -16.30
C ASP A 111 2.45 -10.11 -16.73
N PRO A 112 2.14 -11.09 -15.85
CA PRO A 112 1.74 -10.90 -14.46
C PRO A 112 2.89 -10.33 -13.61
N ASP A 113 2.55 -9.54 -12.58
CA ASP A 113 3.50 -8.93 -11.64
C ASP A 113 4.04 -9.97 -10.62
N ASN A 114 4.68 -11.02 -11.13
CA ASN A 114 5.08 -12.19 -10.36
C ASN A 114 6.42 -12.02 -9.63
N ARG A 115 7.06 -10.85 -9.72
CA ARG A 115 8.41 -10.63 -9.22
C ARG A 115 8.58 -9.23 -8.66
N THR A 116 7.87 -8.91 -7.59
CA THR A 116 8.00 -7.65 -6.88
C THR A 116 9.36 -7.57 -6.17
N VAL A 117 10.11 -6.48 -6.33
CA VAL A 117 11.46 -6.30 -5.75
C VAL A 117 11.65 -4.97 -5.02
N ILE A 118 10.67 -4.07 -5.07
CA ILE A 118 10.79 -2.74 -4.47
C ILE A 118 10.53 -2.78 -2.96
N LEU A 119 9.42 -3.37 -2.53
CA LEU A 119 9.05 -3.52 -1.13
C LEU A 119 9.44 -4.90 -0.60
N LYS A 120 9.91 -4.93 0.64
CA LYS A 120 10.23 -6.14 1.37
C LYS A 120 8.93 -6.81 1.83
N GLU A 121 8.81 -8.10 1.57
CA GLU A 121 7.78 -8.93 2.18
C GLU A 121 8.23 -9.33 3.59
N LYS A 122 7.36 -9.16 4.59
CA LYS A 122 7.69 -9.57 5.96
C LYS A 122 7.45 -11.06 6.18
N SER A 123 6.33 -11.57 5.69
CA SER A 123 5.97 -12.99 5.65
C SER A 123 4.83 -13.21 4.64
N PRO A 124 4.58 -14.45 4.20
CA PRO A 124 3.45 -14.74 3.29
C PRO A 124 2.08 -14.34 3.85
N GLU A 125 1.94 -14.30 5.18
CA GLU A 125 0.70 -13.93 5.86
C GLU A 125 0.56 -12.40 6.03
N GLU A 126 1.65 -11.71 6.37
CA GLU A 126 1.62 -10.26 6.59
C GLU A 126 1.74 -9.46 5.29
N GLY A 127 2.42 -10.00 4.28
CA GLY A 127 2.69 -9.36 3.00
C GLY A 127 3.69 -8.20 3.09
N HIS A 128 3.55 -7.25 2.16
CA HIS A 128 4.41 -6.06 2.03
C HIS A 128 3.90 -4.81 2.77
N ILE A 129 2.59 -4.75 2.98
CA ILE A 129 1.90 -3.60 3.58
C ILE A 129 1.41 -4.02 4.97
N HIS A 130 1.73 -3.23 5.99
CA HIS A 130 1.38 -3.47 7.38
C HIS A 130 0.46 -2.37 7.87
N CYS A 131 -0.77 -2.72 8.22
CA CYS A 131 -1.77 -1.76 8.66
C CYS A 131 -2.10 -1.96 10.15
N SER A 132 -2.41 -0.85 10.82
CA SER A 132 -2.88 -0.84 12.20
C SER A 132 -3.83 0.32 12.44
N ALA A 133 -4.81 0.08 13.31
CA ALA A 133 -5.74 1.08 13.81
C ALA A 133 -5.76 1.02 15.34
N HIS A 134 -6.06 2.13 16.01
CA HIS A 134 -6.13 2.16 17.48
C HIS A 134 -7.51 1.78 18.02
N ASN A 135 -8.55 1.98 17.20
CA ASN A 135 -9.95 1.80 17.56
C ASN A 135 -10.80 1.66 16.27
N TYR A 136 -12.11 1.78 16.41
CA TYR A 136 -13.08 1.58 15.32
C TYR A 136 -13.58 2.88 14.68
N THR A 137 -12.96 4.03 14.96
CA THR A 137 -13.32 5.34 14.38
C THR A 137 -13.05 5.46 12.87
N GLY A 138 -12.45 4.45 12.25
CA GLY A 138 -12.09 4.45 10.83
C GLY A 138 -10.72 5.06 10.51
N SER A 139 -10.00 5.60 11.50
CA SER A 139 -8.61 6.03 11.33
C SER A 139 -7.66 4.83 11.34
N PHE A 140 -6.79 4.73 10.33
CA PHE A 140 -5.76 3.68 10.27
C PHE A 140 -4.49 4.19 9.59
N HIS A 141 -3.37 3.57 9.96
CA HIS A 141 -2.07 3.79 9.33
C HIS A 141 -1.59 2.51 8.68
N CYS A 142 -1.05 2.61 7.47
CA CYS A 142 -0.41 1.52 6.77
C CYS A 142 1.02 1.90 6.42
N SER A 143 1.97 1.01 6.68
CA SER A 143 3.39 1.21 6.39
C SER A 143 3.97 0.08 5.56
N TRP A 144 5.07 0.35 4.89
CA TRP A 144 5.84 -0.61 4.12
C TRP A 144 7.33 -0.32 4.25
N THR A 145 8.15 -1.32 3.93
CA THR A 145 9.61 -1.19 3.96
C THR A 145 10.18 -1.45 2.59
N ARG A 146 11.01 -0.54 2.09
CA ARG A 146 11.74 -0.72 0.82
C ARG A 146 12.86 -1.75 0.99
N THR A 147 13.21 -2.43 -0.09
CA THR A 147 14.43 -3.26 -0.12
C THR A 147 15.67 -2.36 -0.11
N SER A 148 16.78 -2.86 0.43
CA SER A 148 18.04 -2.10 0.56
C SER A 148 18.56 -1.56 -0.78
N PHE A 149 18.34 -2.31 -1.87
CA PHE A 149 18.76 -1.94 -3.22
C PHE A 149 17.82 -0.93 -3.90
N ARG A 150 16.66 -0.65 -3.31
CA ARG A 150 15.60 0.22 -3.84
C ARG A 150 15.18 1.27 -2.81
N SER A 151 16.10 1.70 -1.95
CA SER A 151 15.86 2.71 -0.90
C SER A 151 15.30 4.03 -1.43
N ASN A 152 15.70 4.41 -2.65
CA ASN A 152 15.26 5.65 -3.31
C ASN A 152 13.96 5.50 -4.13
N ALA A 153 13.25 4.37 -4.02
CA ALA A 153 11.99 4.18 -4.74
C ALA A 153 10.93 5.19 -4.25
N ALA A 154 10.25 5.83 -5.19
CA ALA A 154 9.27 6.88 -4.89
C ALA A 154 7.85 6.33 -5.01
N VAL A 155 6.99 6.71 -4.06
CA VAL A 155 5.57 6.38 -4.11
C VAL A 155 4.93 7.31 -5.13
N LEU A 156 4.29 6.72 -6.14
CA LEU A 156 3.61 7.47 -7.20
C LEU A 156 2.18 7.80 -6.80
N LEU A 157 1.46 6.79 -6.28
CA LEU A 157 0.04 6.89 -5.99
C LEU A 157 -0.35 5.88 -4.92
N VAL A 158 -1.19 6.30 -3.99
CA VAL A 158 -1.87 5.40 -3.06
C VAL A 158 -3.36 5.52 -3.30
N LYS A 159 -4.03 4.39 -3.51
CA LYS A 159 -5.49 4.30 -3.59
C LYS A 159 -5.98 3.51 -2.40
N ALA A 160 -6.90 4.08 -1.63
CA ALA A 160 -7.67 3.38 -0.63
C ALA A 160 -9.14 3.47 -1.01
N GLU A 161 -9.84 2.34 -0.97
CA GLU A 161 -11.27 2.30 -1.26
C GLU A 161 -11.98 1.23 -0.44
N ARG A 162 -13.27 1.47 -0.21
CA ARG A 162 -14.20 0.49 0.34
C ARG A 162 -15.51 0.62 -0.42
N ASN A 163 -16.02 -0.49 -0.94
CA ASN A 163 -17.28 -0.50 -1.70
C ASN A 163 -17.30 0.56 -2.82
N TRP A 164 -16.20 0.69 -3.57
CA TRP A 164 -16.02 1.68 -4.66
C TRP A 164 -15.97 3.15 -4.22
N GLU A 165 -16.07 3.42 -2.92
CA GLU A 165 -15.89 4.77 -2.37
C GLU A 165 -14.42 4.97 -1.97
N LYS A 166 -13.87 6.11 -2.38
CA LYS A 166 -12.48 6.46 -2.09
C LYS A 166 -12.36 6.88 -0.63
N ILE A 167 -11.35 6.34 0.04
CA ILE A 167 -10.96 6.73 1.40
C ILE A 167 -9.85 7.77 1.29
N PRO A 168 -10.01 8.98 1.88
CA PRO A 168 -8.97 9.99 1.88
C PRO A 168 -7.76 9.50 2.69
N CYS A 169 -6.57 9.75 2.12
CA CYS A 169 -5.31 9.29 2.67
C CYS A 169 -4.22 10.35 2.47
N GLU A 170 -3.36 10.50 3.46
CA GLU A 170 -2.21 11.39 3.46
C GLU A 170 -0.93 10.55 3.54
N LEU A 171 -0.03 10.75 2.58
CA LEU A 171 1.24 10.04 2.54
C LEU A 171 2.18 10.60 3.61
N ASP A 172 2.88 9.71 4.32
CA ASP A 172 3.93 10.12 5.25
C ASP A 172 5.03 10.88 4.51
N ALA A 173 5.68 11.84 5.19
CA ALA A 173 6.68 12.72 4.56
C ALA A 173 7.87 11.97 3.94
N ASP A 174 8.21 10.79 4.46
CA ASP A 174 9.27 9.92 3.94
C ASP A 174 8.77 8.87 2.92
N GLY A 175 7.47 8.87 2.63
CA GLY A 175 6.80 7.92 1.76
C GLY A 175 6.92 6.47 2.24
N SER A 176 7.12 6.21 3.53
CA SER A 176 7.19 4.86 4.12
C SER A 176 5.82 4.33 4.56
N GLY A 177 4.81 5.19 4.59
CA GLY A 177 3.46 4.82 4.95
C GLY A 177 2.44 5.87 4.56
N VAL A 178 1.21 5.63 4.99
CA VAL A 178 0.05 6.44 4.69
C VAL A 178 -0.91 6.41 5.87
N HIS A 179 -1.45 7.58 6.21
CA HIS A 179 -2.54 7.72 7.17
C HIS A 179 -3.85 7.91 6.41
N CYS A 180 -4.89 7.15 6.76
CA CYS A 180 -6.18 7.19 6.08
C CYS A 180 -7.31 7.36 7.08
N GLN A 181 -8.38 8.04 6.65
CA GLN A 181 -9.58 8.26 7.45
C GLN A 181 -10.81 7.77 6.68
N ASP A 182 -11.39 6.68 7.15
CA ASP A 182 -12.60 6.09 6.57
C ASP A 182 -13.83 6.48 7.39
N ASP A 183 -14.77 7.18 6.74
CA ASP A 183 -15.99 7.69 7.39
C ASP A 183 -17.04 6.58 7.55
N ASN A 184 -16.72 5.55 8.33
CA ASN A 184 -17.63 4.44 8.61
C ASN A 184 -18.09 4.41 10.08
N CYS A 185 -19.32 3.95 10.31
CA CYS A 185 -19.89 3.84 11.66
C CYS A 185 -19.20 2.73 12.48
N PRO A 186 -18.60 3.04 13.65
CA PRO A 186 -17.90 2.06 14.48
C PRO A 186 -18.77 0.90 14.97
N TYR A 187 -20.09 1.10 15.03
CA TYR A 187 -21.06 0.13 15.55
C TYR A 187 -21.61 -0.81 14.47
N LYS A 188 -21.35 -0.50 13.19
CA LYS A 188 -21.89 -1.26 12.06
C LYS A 188 -20.94 -2.39 11.71
N GLU A 189 -21.49 -3.58 11.49
CA GLU A 189 -20.72 -4.69 10.97
C GLU A 189 -20.15 -4.36 9.57
N GLU A 190 -18.84 -4.51 9.41
CA GLU A 190 -18.19 -4.24 8.12
C GLU A 190 -18.49 -5.34 7.11
N GLN A 191 -19.23 -4.99 6.06
CA GLN A 191 -19.59 -5.90 4.96
C GLN A 191 -18.51 -5.99 3.88
N HIS A 192 -17.73 -4.92 3.70
CA HIS A 192 -16.73 -4.81 2.64
C HIS A 192 -15.35 -4.53 3.24
N ARG A 193 -14.32 -5.19 2.68
CA ARG A 193 -12.92 -4.93 3.03
C ARG A 193 -12.50 -3.56 2.48
N ILE A 194 -11.61 -2.90 3.21
CA ILE A 194 -10.79 -1.81 2.67
C ILE A 194 -9.77 -2.44 1.75
N ILE A 195 -9.64 -1.90 0.54
CA ILE A 195 -8.61 -2.25 -0.44
C ILE A 195 -7.64 -1.08 -0.52
N LEU A 196 -6.40 -1.30 -0.10
CA LEU A 196 -5.31 -0.35 -0.23
C LEU A 196 -4.34 -0.82 -1.31
N THR A 197 -4.12 0.00 -2.33
CA THR A 197 -3.13 -0.25 -3.39
C THR A 197 -2.08 0.85 -3.39
N VAL A 198 -0.81 0.45 -3.26
CA VAL A 198 0.37 1.33 -3.31
C VAL A 198 1.07 1.12 -4.64
N TYR A 199 1.09 2.16 -5.47
CA TYR A 199 1.89 2.24 -6.69
C TYR A 199 3.22 2.90 -6.35
N ILE A 200 4.30 2.13 -6.45
CA ILE A 200 5.65 2.58 -6.13
C ILE A 200 6.57 2.27 -7.30
N HIS A 201 7.45 3.20 -7.63
CA HIS A 201 8.35 3.05 -8.75
C HIS A 201 9.80 3.28 -8.37
N SER A 202 10.69 2.63 -9.11
CA SER A 202 12.13 2.81 -9.00
C SER A 202 12.69 2.87 -10.42
N TYR A 203 13.17 4.07 -10.78
CA TYR A 203 13.37 4.46 -12.18
C TYR A 203 12.05 4.34 -12.94
N SER A 204 12.07 3.71 -14.11
CA SER A 204 10.93 3.40 -14.95
C SER A 204 10.13 2.18 -14.49
N ARG A 205 10.66 1.34 -13.59
CA ARG A 205 9.95 0.15 -13.10
C ARG A 205 8.87 0.54 -12.10
N LEU A 206 7.63 0.18 -12.38
CA LEU A 206 6.47 0.34 -11.50
C LEU A 206 6.07 -1.01 -10.92
N GLU A 207 5.74 -1.02 -9.63
CA GLU A 207 5.11 -2.16 -8.95
C GLU A 207 3.86 -1.69 -8.21
N ALA A 208 2.86 -2.55 -8.15
CA ALA A 208 1.61 -2.28 -7.44
C ALA A 208 1.41 -3.32 -6.34
N TYR A 209 1.26 -2.84 -5.11
CA TYR A 209 1.06 -3.69 -3.93
C TYR A 209 -0.33 -3.47 -3.37
N THR A 210 -1.11 -4.54 -3.25
CA THR A 210 -2.49 -4.47 -2.76
C THR A 210 -2.66 -5.23 -1.46
N LYS A 211 -3.33 -4.63 -0.48
CA LYS A 211 -3.77 -5.28 0.76
C LYS A 211 -5.27 -5.09 0.94
N ALA A 212 -5.98 -6.17 1.25
CA ALA A 212 -7.40 -6.13 1.56
C ALA A 212 -7.64 -6.58 3.01
N PHE A 213 -8.29 -5.75 3.82
CA PHE A 213 -8.51 -6.01 5.25
C PHE A 213 -9.82 -5.40 5.75
N PHE A 214 -10.33 -5.94 6.85
CA PHE A 214 -11.33 -5.24 7.66
C PHE A 214 -10.64 -4.45 8.78
N LEU A 215 -11.28 -3.38 9.27
CA LEU A 215 -10.76 -2.61 10.39
C LEU A 215 -10.58 -3.52 11.61
N ARG A 216 -11.57 -4.38 11.90
CA ARG A 216 -11.51 -5.39 12.98
C ARG A 216 -10.32 -6.35 12.93
N GLU A 217 -9.68 -6.52 11.77
CA GLU A 217 -8.49 -7.37 11.62
C GLU A 217 -7.20 -6.64 12.02
N ILE A 218 -7.22 -5.30 12.08
CA ILE A 218 -6.03 -4.46 12.28
C ILE A 218 -6.10 -3.57 13.53
N VAL A 219 -7.25 -3.51 14.21
CA VAL A 219 -7.40 -2.76 15.47
C VAL A 219 -6.49 -3.36 16.56
N ARG A 220 -5.64 -2.50 17.14
CA ARG A 220 -4.77 -2.76 18.28
C ARG A 220 -5.14 -1.80 19.42
N PRO A 221 -5.69 -2.30 20.53
CA PRO A 221 -5.92 -1.46 21.70
C PRO A 221 -4.61 -0.79 22.15
N GLY A 222 -4.72 0.43 22.68
CA GLY A 222 -3.58 1.15 23.24
C GLY A 222 -3.05 0.53 24.55
N GLU A 223 -2.09 1.22 25.16
CA GLU A 223 -1.61 0.89 26.51
C GLU A 223 -2.72 1.06 27.57
N LEU A 224 -2.72 0.20 28.57
CA LEU A 224 -3.67 0.24 29.67
C LEU A 224 -3.42 1.47 30.55
N SER A 225 -4.46 2.25 30.79
CA SER A 225 -4.40 3.41 31.69
C SER A 225 -4.50 2.97 33.16
N ASN A 226 -3.92 3.75 34.07
CA ASN A 226 -4.04 3.57 35.54
C ASN A 226 -3.66 2.16 36.05
N LEU A 227 -2.66 1.50 35.46
CA LEU A 227 -2.17 0.22 35.96
C LEU A 227 -1.45 0.41 37.31
N HIS A 228 -1.98 -0.20 38.38
CA HIS A 228 -1.42 -0.08 39.72
C HIS A 228 -1.65 -1.34 40.57
N SER A 229 -0.90 -1.44 41.68
CA SER A 229 -1.05 -2.48 42.69
C SER A 229 -1.64 -1.94 43.98
N SER A 230 -2.64 -2.65 44.51
CA SER A 230 -3.25 -2.46 45.82
C SER A 230 -2.67 -3.51 46.76
N ASP A 231 -1.99 -3.06 47.82
CA ASP A 231 -1.33 -3.89 48.84
C ASP A 231 -0.33 -4.95 48.31
N GLY A 232 0.19 -4.76 47.09
CA GLY A 232 1.12 -5.69 46.43
C GLY A 232 0.49 -7.03 46.02
N LYS A 233 -0.85 -7.14 46.07
CA LYS A 233 -1.60 -8.40 45.88
C LYS A 233 -2.72 -8.29 44.85
N VAL A 234 -3.30 -7.12 44.65
CA VAL A 234 -4.41 -6.91 43.72
C VAL A 234 -4.00 -5.87 42.69
N PHE A 235 -4.00 -6.25 41.42
CA PHE A 235 -3.67 -5.35 40.32
C PHE A 235 -4.93 -4.85 39.65
N SER A 236 -4.97 -3.55 39.38
CA SER A 236 -6.11 -2.88 38.78
C SER A 236 -5.64 -2.00 37.63
N TRP A 237 -6.43 -1.91 36.57
CA TRP A 237 -6.17 -1.07 35.40
C TRP A 237 -7.49 -0.60 34.79
N SER A 238 -7.40 0.44 33.96
CA SER A 238 -8.48 0.97 33.15
C SER A 238 -8.29 0.58 31.67
N TYR A 239 -9.34 0.75 30.88
CA TYR A 239 -9.24 0.66 29.42
C TYR A 239 -8.31 1.77 28.91
N PRO A 240 -7.63 1.57 27.76
CA PRO A 240 -6.86 2.63 27.12
C PRO A 240 -7.74 3.84 26.81
N ASP A 241 -7.22 5.06 27.01
CA ASP A 241 -7.97 6.29 26.72
C ASP A 241 -8.31 6.45 25.24
N SER A 242 -7.50 5.85 24.36
CA SER A 242 -7.70 5.82 22.91
C SER A 242 -8.74 4.78 22.45
N TRP A 243 -9.21 3.91 23.34
CA TRP A 243 -10.16 2.85 22.99
C TRP A 243 -11.57 3.37 22.78
N GLU A 244 -12.30 2.70 21.89
CA GLU A 244 -13.64 3.09 21.51
C GLU A 244 -14.64 2.97 22.67
N LYS A 245 -15.58 3.91 22.74
CA LYS A 245 -16.61 3.97 23.80
C LYS A 245 -18.00 3.78 23.19
N PRO A 246 -18.94 3.17 23.94
CA PRO A 246 -18.81 2.70 25.32
C PRO A 246 -18.11 1.34 25.44
N CYS A 247 -17.34 1.15 26.52
CA CYS A 247 -16.61 -0.10 26.78
C CYS A 247 -17.51 -1.33 27.00
N THR A 248 -18.81 -1.11 27.23
CA THR A 248 -19.81 -2.19 27.30
C THR A 248 -20.10 -2.80 25.93
N PHE A 249 -19.91 -2.03 24.86
CA PHE A 249 -20.04 -2.50 23.48
C PHE A 249 -18.68 -2.91 22.93
N PHE A 250 -17.69 -2.02 23.02
CA PHE A 250 -16.30 -2.31 22.63
C PHE A 250 -15.55 -2.96 23.79
N GLY A 251 -15.94 -4.19 24.11
CA GLY A 251 -15.35 -4.96 25.20
C GLY A 251 -13.91 -5.38 24.86
N LEU A 252 -13.02 -5.24 25.83
CA LEU A 252 -11.67 -5.79 25.78
C LEU A 252 -11.59 -7.06 26.64
N HIS A 253 -10.77 -8.00 26.22
CA HIS A 253 -10.23 -9.00 27.12
C HIS A 253 -8.73 -8.74 27.34
N PHE A 254 -8.20 -9.27 28.44
CA PHE A 254 -6.85 -8.98 28.87
C PHE A 254 -6.01 -10.24 28.97
N GLN A 255 -4.74 -10.11 28.61
CA GLN A 255 -3.72 -11.11 28.90
C GLN A 255 -2.77 -10.54 29.95
N VAL A 256 -2.59 -11.29 31.02
CA VAL A 256 -1.68 -10.93 32.11
C VAL A 256 -0.54 -11.93 32.18
N LYS A 257 0.67 -11.43 32.46
CA LYS A 257 1.80 -12.26 32.85
C LYS A 257 2.67 -11.59 33.90
N VAL A 258 3.47 -12.41 34.57
CA VAL A 258 4.43 -11.98 35.59
C VAL A 258 5.82 -12.43 35.19
N VAL A 259 6.76 -11.48 35.16
CA VAL A 259 8.17 -11.74 34.85
C VAL A 259 9.07 -11.39 36.05
N HIS A 260 10.31 -11.87 36.05
CA HIS A 260 11.25 -11.56 37.11
C HIS A 260 11.68 -10.09 37.06
N HIS A 261 12.00 -9.53 38.23
CA HIS A 261 12.57 -8.19 38.31
C HIS A 261 13.87 -8.11 37.48
N GLY A 262 13.95 -7.12 36.59
CA GLY A 262 15.05 -6.96 35.63
C GLY A 262 14.76 -7.52 34.22
N PHE A 263 13.64 -8.23 34.03
CA PHE A 263 13.18 -8.67 32.71
C PHE A 263 12.08 -7.77 32.16
N THR A 264 11.99 -7.71 30.83
CA THR A 264 10.94 -6.96 30.13
C THR A 264 9.69 -7.79 29.95
N CYS A 265 8.56 -7.11 29.72
CA CYS A 265 7.30 -7.75 29.37
C CYS A 265 7.31 -8.43 27.98
N ASP A 266 8.40 -8.39 27.22
CA ASP A 266 8.54 -9.18 26.00
C ASP A 266 9.27 -10.52 26.25
N SER A 267 9.80 -10.72 27.47
CA SER A 267 10.48 -11.96 27.82
C SER A 267 9.56 -13.17 27.67
N ARG A 268 10.12 -14.24 27.09
CA ARG A 268 9.49 -15.57 27.02
C ARG A 268 9.51 -16.28 28.37
N GLU A 269 10.39 -15.87 29.28
CA GLU A 269 10.43 -16.36 30.66
C GLU A 269 9.30 -15.71 31.46
N HIS A 270 8.17 -16.41 31.54
CA HIS A 270 7.00 -15.97 32.29
C HIS A 270 6.64 -17.03 33.33
N ARG A 271 6.20 -16.59 34.52
CA ARG A 271 5.83 -17.52 35.58
C ARG A 271 4.42 -18.08 35.39
N LEU A 272 3.48 -17.27 34.91
CA LEU A 272 2.06 -17.58 34.75
C LEU A 272 1.47 -16.69 33.63
N VAL A 273 0.64 -17.27 32.75
CA VAL A 273 -0.28 -16.52 31.88
C VAL A 273 -1.68 -16.70 32.44
N ILE A 274 -2.33 -15.61 32.82
CA ILE A 274 -3.65 -15.64 33.47
C ILE A 274 -4.59 -14.73 32.68
N THR A 275 -5.80 -15.21 32.42
CA THR A 275 -6.90 -14.47 31.78
C THR A 275 -7.92 -13.91 32.79
N ASN A 276 -7.72 -14.19 34.09
CA ASN A 276 -8.57 -13.74 35.20
C ASN A 276 -7.96 -12.56 35.97
N PHE A 277 -8.81 -11.72 36.57
CA PHE A 277 -8.44 -10.44 37.19
C PHE A 277 -7.70 -10.54 38.53
N GLU A 278 -7.67 -11.70 39.19
CA GLU A 278 -6.98 -11.86 40.48
C GLU A 278 -5.69 -12.67 40.36
N VAL A 279 -4.56 -12.04 40.68
CA VAL A 279 -3.24 -12.68 40.66
C VAL A 279 -2.61 -12.67 42.06
N LYS A 280 -2.60 -13.84 42.73
CA LYS A 280 -1.97 -14.00 44.05
C LYS A 280 -0.47 -14.30 43.90
N ILE A 281 0.37 -13.27 43.94
CA ILE A 281 1.83 -13.40 43.80
C ILE A 281 2.48 -13.47 45.19
N LYS A 282 3.24 -14.55 45.45
CA LYS A 282 3.88 -14.81 46.77
C LYS A 282 5.26 -14.12 46.96
N THR A 283 5.86 -13.59 45.89
CA THR A 283 7.26 -13.09 45.90
C THR A 283 7.31 -11.59 45.68
N LYS A 284 8.20 -10.86 46.37
CA LYS A 284 8.31 -9.38 46.30
C LYS A 284 9.15 -8.81 45.14
N LYS A 285 9.65 -9.64 44.21
CA LYS A 285 10.53 -9.20 43.11
C LYS A 285 10.01 -9.69 41.76
N TYR A 286 9.08 -8.95 41.19
CA TYR A 286 8.50 -9.25 39.88
C TYR A 286 8.10 -7.97 39.16
N VAL A 287 7.81 -8.09 37.87
CA VAL A 287 7.12 -7.08 37.07
C VAL A 287 5.81 -7.67 36.61
N PHE A 288 4.71 -6.98 36.88
CA PHE A 288 3.38 -7.32 36.39
C PHE A 288 3.21 -6.73 34.99
N CYS A 289 2.77 -7.54 34.04
CA CYS A 289 2.57 -7.14 32.65
C CYS A 289 1.12 -7.45 32.24
N ALA A 290 0.46 -6.49 31.60
CA ALA A 290 -0.87 -6.68 31.06
C ALA A 290 -1.00 -6.04 29.69
N ARG A 291 -1.79 -6.66 28.80
CA ARG A 291 -2.14 -6.11 27.48
C ARG A 291 -3.57 -6.48 27.13
N ALA A 292 -4.15 -5.74 26.19
CA ALA A 292 -5.53 -5.93 25.77
C ALA A 292 -5.65 -6.39 24.31
N GLN A 293 -6.76 -7.06 24.01
CA GLN A 293 -7.23 -7.40 22.66
C GLN A 293 -8.74 -7.20 22.66
N ASP A 294 -9.30 -6.90 21.49
CA ASP A 294 -10.74 -6.89 21.31
C ASP A 294 -11.33 -8.24 21.74
N LYS A 295 -12.43 -8.22 22.49
CA LYS A 295 -13.07 -9.42 23.03
C LYS A 295 -13.78 -10.25 21.96
N TYR A 296 -14.31 -9.59 20.92
CA TYR A 296 -15.24 -10.17 19.96
C TYR A 296 -14.59 -10.45 18.61
N THR A 297 -13.36 -9.99 18.41
CA THR A 297 -12.63 -10.17 17.15
C THR A 297 -11.30 -10.88 17.37
N SER A 298 -10.78 -11.46 16.30
CA SER A 298 -9.45 -12.07 16.28
C SER A 298 -8.34 -11.04 16.01
N GLY A 299 -8.62 -9.75 16.22
CA GLY A 299 -7.68 -8.66 15.95
C GLY A 299 -6.42 -8.75 16.83
N PRO A 300 -5.32 -8.06 16.51
CA PRO A 300 -4.07 -8.15 17.25
C PRO A 300 -4.13 -7.66 18.70
N PHE A 301 -3.26 -8.21 19.57
CA PHE A 301 -3.02 -7.65 20.90
C PHE A 301 -2.33 -6.27 20.80
N GLY A 302 -2.69 -5.39 21.74
CA GLY A 302 -1.97 -4.15 22.02
C GLY A 302 -0.60 -4.37 22.67
N PRO A 303 0.12 -3.27 22.94
CA PRO A 303 1.41 -3.30 23.63
C PRO A 303 1.26 -3.77 25.09
N TRP A 304 2.38 -4.20 25.68
CA TRP A 304 2.43 -4.53 27.11
C TRP A 304 2.52 -3.27 27.97
N SER A 305 1.61 -3.12 28.91
CA SER A 305 1.72 -2.19 30.04
C SER A 305 2.34 -2.91 31.24
N SER A 306 3.12 -2.20 32.06
CA SER A 306 3.85 -2.80 33.18
C SER A 306 3.76 -2.01 34.48
N CYS A 307 3.80 -2.72 35.62
CA CYS A 307 3.85 -2.15 36.97
C CYS A 307 4.76 -3.00 37.86
N MET A 308 5.46 -2.34 38.80
CA MET A 308 6.29 -2.98 39.83
C MET A 308 5.57 -3.02 41.18
#